data_AF-A0A3C2DFV6-F1
#
_entry.id   AF-A0A3C2DFV6-F1
#
_cell.length_a   1.000
_cell.length_b   1.000
_cell.length_c   1.000
_cell.angle_alpha   90.00
_cell.angle_beta   90.00
_cell.angle_gamma   90.00
#
_symmetry.space_group_name_H-M   'P 1'
#
loop_
_entity.id
_entity.type
_entity.pdbx_description
1 polymer ?
#
loop_
_entity_poly.entity_id
_entity_poly.type
_entity_poly.pdbx_seq_one_letter_code
_entity_poly.pdbx_strand_id
1 'polypeptide(L)' 'MADTVVARSSGAANVWLAWMDGYETLEGQCPALRLALADRLGRPQKFVYADAKKFDDAANLSRFSISP' A
#
# COMPACT_ATOMS: atom_id res chain seq x y z
N MET A 1 -11.61 2.97 5.70
CA MET A 1 -10.74 1.77 5.54
C MET A 1 -9.34 1.99 6.09
N ALA A 2 -8.60 3.03 5.68
CA ALA A 2 -7.25 3.30 6.18
C ALA A 2 -7.18 3.41 7.72
N ASP A 3 -8.11 4.14 8.36
CA ASP A 3 -8.16 4.25 9.83
C ASP A 3 -8.30 2.89 10.53
N THR A 4 -9.11 1.98 9.96
CA THR A 4 -9.27 0.63 10.48
C THR A 4 -7.99 -0.19 10.37
N VAL A 5 -7.24 -0.03 9.27
CA VAL A 5 -5.93 -0.67 9.11
C VAL A 5 -4.96 -0.14 10.16
N VAL A 6 -4.89 1.18 10.35
CA VAL A 6 -4.01 1.81 11.34
C VAL A 6 -4.34 1.34 12.75
N ALA A 7 -5.62 1.35 13.13
CA ALA A 7 -6.06 0.88 14.44
C ALA A 7 -5.68 -0.60 14.69
N ARG A 8 -5.82 -1.45 13.68
CA ARG A 8 -5.45 -2.88 13.77
C ARG A 8 -3.94 -3.13 13.76
N SER A 9 -3.15 -2.18 13.25
CA SER A 9 -1.69 -2.27 13.23
C SER A 9 -1.02 -1.82 14.53
N SER A 10 -1.78 -1.51 15.58
CA SER A 10 -1.23 -1.17 16.89
C SER A 10 -0.27 -2.27 17.40
N GLY A 11 0.97 -1.89 17.70
CA GLY A 11 2.04 -2.80 18.13
C GLY A 11 2.78 -3.53 17.01
N ALA A 12 2.39 -3.36 15.74
CA ALA A 12 3.15 -3.87 14.61
C ALA A 12 4.29 -2.92 14.25
N ALA A 13 5.44 -3.47 13.86
CA ALA A 13 6.57 -2.67 13.36
C ALA A 13 6.34 -2.17 11.91
N ASN A 14 5.48 -2.84 11.15
CA ASN A 14 5.26 -2.54 9.74
C ASN A 14 3.81 -2.82 9.32
N VAL A 15 3.33 -2.05 8.35
CA VAL A 15 2.15 -2.40 7.54
C VAL A 15 2.61 -2.66 6.11
N TRP A 16 2.25 -3.83 5.59
CA TRP A 16 2.52 -4.22 4.20
C TRP A 16 1.23 -4.12 3.38
N LEU A 17 1.31 -3.40 2.26
CA LEU A 17 0.22 -3.28 1.29
C LEU A 17 0.65 -3.95 -0.02
N ALA A 18 0.07 -5.11 -0.29
CA ALA A 18 0.06 -5.73 -1.61
C ALA A 18 -1.18 -5.23 -2.35
N TRP A 19 -1.01 -4.69 -3.55
CA TRP A 19 -2.09 -4.13 -4.33
C TRP A 19 -1.78 -4.21 -5.82
N MET A 20 -2.82 -4.14 -6.64
CA MET A 20 -2.69 -4.03 -8.09
C MET A 20 -3.27 -2.71 -8.57
N ASP A 21 -2.67 -2.13 -9.59
CA ASP A 21 -3.14 -0.92 -10.26
C ASP A 21 -3.85 -1.27 -11.58
N GLY A 22 -4.44 -0.28 -12.27
CA GLY A 22 -4.97 -0.45 -13.63
C GLY A 22 -6.36 -1.07 -13.74
N TYR A 23 -7.04 -1.38 -12.63
CA TYR A 23 -8.44 -1.82 -12.64
C TYR A 23 -9.41 -0.63 -12.64
N GLU A 24 -10.01 -0.34 -13.79
CA GLU A 24 -11.02 0.71 -13.96
C GLU A 24 -12.31 0.43 -13.19
N THR A 25 -12.65 -0.85 -13.02
CA THR A 25 -13.90 -1.31 -12.37
C THR A 25 -14.03 -0.93 -10.90
N LEU A 26 -12.94 -0.49 -10.26
CA LEU A 26 -12.89 -0.14 -8.84
C LEU A 26 -12.49 1.31 -8.60
N GLU A 27 -12.62 2.19 -9.61
CA GLU A 27 -12.46 3.65 -9.49
C GLU A 27 -11.17 4.08 -8.75
N GLY A 28 -10.06 3.34 -8.94
CA GLY A 28 -8.79 3.68 -8.29
C GLY A 28 -8.79 3.51 -6.76
N GLN A 29 -9.64 2.66 -6.19
CA GLN A 29 -9.66 2.40 -4.74
C GLN A 29 -8.31 1.94 -4.16
N CYS A 30 -7.53 1.17 -4.92
CA CYS A 30 -6.21 0.70 -4.47
C CYS A 30 -5.18 1.84 -4.35
N PRO A 31 -4.95 2.68 -5.39
CA PRO A 31 -4.09 3.84 -5.24
C PRO A 31 -4.63 4.85 -4.20
N ALA A 32 -5.95 5.02 -4.09
CA ALA A 32 -6.55 5.87 -3.06
C ALA A 32 -6.27 5.37 -1.63
N LEU A 33 -6.41 4.07 -1.38
CA LEU A 33 -6.05 3.47 -0.09
C LEU A 33 -4.57 3.65 0.23
N ARG A 34 -3.68 3.45 -0.75
CA ARG A 34 -2.24 3.65 -0.55
C ARG A 34 -1.93 5.09 -0.12
N LEU A 35 -2.57 6.08 -0.74
CA LEU A 35 -2.41 7.49 -0.37
C LEU A 35 -2.94 7.75 1.03
N ALA A 36 -4.14 7.29 1.34
CA ALA A 36 -4.73 7.45 2.66
C ALA A 36 -3.90 6.81 3.79
N LEU A 37 -3.24 5.68 3.52
CA LEU A 37 -2.29 5.06 4.45
C LEU A 37 -1.00 5.88 4.56
N ALA A 38 -0.51 6.47 3.47
CA ALA A 38 0.67 7.32 3.49
C ALA A 38 0.47 8.60 4.32
N ASP A 39 -0.73 9.17 4.30
CA ASP A 39 -1.06 10.34 5.13
C ASP A 39 -1.03 10.03 6.64
N ARG A 40 -1.23 8.75 7.01
CA ARG A 40 -1.34 8.31 8.42
C ARG A 40 -0.07 7.67 8.95
N LEU A 41 0.61 6.89 8.11
CA LEU A 41 1.78 6.09 8.47
C LEU A 41 3.09 6.62 7.87
N GLY A 42 3.02 7.71 7.11
CA GLY A 42 4.16 8.26 6.38
C GLY A 42 4.44 7.58 5.04
N ARG A 43 5.49 8.04 4.36
CA ARG A 43 5.82 7.58 3.00
C ARG A 43 6.26 6.11 3.01
N PRO A 44 5.67 5.23 2.19
CA PRO A 44 6.09 3.83 2.14
C PRO A 44 7.38 3.65 1.36
N GLN A 45 8.13 2.61 1.69
CA GLN A 45 9.15 2.04 0.84
C GLN A 45 8.50 1.08 -0.17
N LYS A 46 8.84 1.21 -1.45
CA LYS A 46 8.37 0.29 -2.51
C LYS A 46 9.35 -0.87 -2.64
N PHE A 47 8.84 -2.10 -2.64
CA PHE A 47 9.64 -3.34 -2.77
C PHE A 47 9.40 -4.07 -4.07
N VAL A 48 8.18 -3.99 -4.60
CA VAL A 48 7.83 -4.47 -5.94
C VAL A 48 7.35 -3.28 -6.75
N TYR A 49 7.93 -3.15 -7.94
CA TYR A 49 7.50 -2.22 -8.97
C TYR A 49 6.91 -3.04 -10.11
N ALA A 50 5.74 -2.62 -10.57
CA ALA A 50 5.15 -3.04 -11.82
C ALA A 50 6.11 -2.71 -12.97
N ASP A 51 6.92 -3.69 -13.40
CA ASP A 51 7.98 -3.49 -14.39
C ASP A 51 7.77 -4.30 -15.67
N ALA A 52 6.68 -5.07 -15.76
CA ALA A 52 6.36 -5.99 -16.85
C ALA A 52 7.49 -6.99 -17.18
N LYS A 53 8.45 -7.16 -16.27
CA LYS A 53 9.68 -7.92 -16.50
C LYS A 53 9.83 -9.02 -15.47
N LYS A 54 9.96 -8.64 -14.20
CA LYS A 54 10.04 -9.56 -13.07
C LYS A 54 8.68 -9.77 -12.44
N PHE A 55 7.85 -8.74 -12.46
CA PHE A 55 6.50 -8.77 -11.92
C PHE A 55 5.51 -8.24 -12.94
N ASP A 56 4.26 -8.68 -12.78
CA ASP A 56 3.12 -8.18 -13.54
C ASP A 56 3.05 -6.64 -13.46
N ASP A 57 2.65 -6.01 -14.56
CA ASP A 57 2.69 -4.55 -14.73
C ASP A 57 1.59 -3.81 -13.95
N ALA A 58 0.71 -4.54 -13.27
CA ALA A 58 -0.18 -4.00 -12.27
C ALA A 58 0.33 -4.20 -10.83
N ALA A 59 1.27 -5.12 -10.59
CA ALA A 59 1.61 -5.58 -9.25
C ALA A 59 2.47 -4.59 -8.45
N ASN A 60 2.06 -4.31 -7.21
CA ASN A 60 2.75 -3.39 -6.31
C ASN A 60 2.85 -3.95 -4.88
N LEU A 61 4.01 -3.75 -4.24
CA LEU A 61 4.24 -4.05 -2.83
C LEU A 61 4.86 -2.84 -2.13
N SER A 62 4.19 -2.35 -1.09
CA SER A 62 4.60 -1.19 -0.31
C SER A 62 4.71 -1.55 1.17
N ARG A 63 5.75 -1.05 1.84
CA ARG A 63 5.96 -1.19 3.28
C ARG A 63 5.90 0.18 3.94
N PHE A 64 5.00 0.34 4.90
CA PHE A 64 4.95 1.46 5.82
C PHE A 64 5.65 1.05 7.11
N SER A 65 6.73 1.74 7.46
CA SER A 65 7.40 1.53 8.75
C SER A 65 6.62 2.27 9.81
N ILE A 66 6.13 1.55 10.81
CA ILE A 66 5.52 2.16 11.99
C ILE A 66 6.67 2.36 12.98
N SER A 67 7.36 3.49 12.84
CA SER A 67 8.24 3.96 13.91
C SER A 67 7.36 4.27 15.14
N PRO A 68 7.79 3.91 16.36
CA PRO A 68 7.20 4.46 17.57
C PRO A 68 7.21 5.99 17.57
#